data_AF-A0A9E4G3X7-F1
#
_entry.id   AF-A0A9E4G3X7-F1
#
_cell.length_a   1.000
_cell.length_b   1.000
_cell.length_c   1.000
_cell.angle_alpha   90.00
_cell.angle_beta   90.00
_cell.angle_gamma   90.00
#
_symmetry.space_group_name_H-M   'P 1'
#
loop_
_entity.id
_entity.type
_entity.pdbx_description
1 polymer ?
#
loop_
_entity_poly.entity_id
_entity_poly.type
_entity_poly.pdbx_seq_one_letter_code
_entity_poly.pdbx_strand_id
1 'polypeptide(L)'
;AISKIEVLAPARQSSLPTIALIILGFEIVALALAGLLRSRFVGLSNWLDTRRSILLSLLVYSIVACWGFVLDATLEFWMLALMVAMVQGGSQALSRSLYASLCPTAKSGEFFGFYAIMEKFASIVGPLIFAFAGIALGSSRPAILSLILLFALGGYLLSRVDINEGQRVALEEDAQHGIASH
;
A
#
# COMPACT_ATOMS: atom_id res chain seq x y z
N ALA A 1 -45.71 -2.04 -35.86
CA ALA A 1 -44.48 -1.64 -36.57
C ALA A 1 -43.72 -0.67 -35.68
N ILE A 2 -42.63 -1.13 -35.04
CA ILE A 2 -41.36 -0.42 -34.82
C ILE A 2 -40.38 -1.57 -34.58
N SER A 3 -39.61 -1.86 -35.63
CA SER A 3 -38.58 -2.87 -35.70
C SER A 3 -37.47 -2.56 -34.71
N LYS A 4 -37.04 -3.61 -34.00
CA LYS A 4 -35.67 -3.86 -33.52
C LYS A 4 -34.73 -2.65 -33.67
N ILE A 5 -34.62 -1.85 -32.62
CA ILE A 5 -33.37 -1.12 -32.39
C ILE A 5 -32.37 -2.21 -32.02
N GLU A 6 -31.70 -2.74 -33.04
CA GLU A 6 -30.52 -3.57 -32.87
C GLU A 6 -29.44 -2.66 -32.30
N VAL A 7 -29.40 -2.60 -30.97
CA VAL A 7 -28.35 -1.93 -30.22
C VAL A 7 -27.05 -2.60 -30.63
N LEU A 8 -26.30 -1.95 -31.52
CA LEU A 8 -24.95 -2.33 -31.88
C LEU A 8 -24.18 -2.48 -30.56
N ALA A 9 -23.83 -3.73 -30.21
CA ALA A 9 -22.88 -3.96 -29.14
C ALA A 9 -21.61 -3.18 -29.50
N PRO A 10 -21.09 -2.29 -28.63
CA PRO A 10 -19.86 -1.58 -28.92
C PRO A 10 -18.80 -2.62 -29.27
N ALA A 11 -18.19 -2.51 -30.44
CA ALA A 11 -17.13 -3.42 -30.84
C ALA A 11 -16.06 -3.39 -29.74
N ARG A 12 -15.94 -4.48 -28.97
CA ARG A 12 -14.89 -4.62 -27.97
C ARG A 12 -13.56 -4.84 -28.71
N GLN A 13 -13.04 -3.77 -29.28
CA GLN A 13 -11.65 -3.67 -29.71
C GLN A 13 -10.81 -3.29 -28.49
N SER A 14 -10.81 -4.18 -27.49
CA SER A 14 -9.80 -4.16 -26.43
C SER A 14 -8.54 -4.79 -27.00
N SER A 15 -7.76 -4.00 -27.75
CA SER A 15 -6.42 -4.45 -28.06
C SER A 15 -5.64 -4.45 -26.74
N LEU A 16 -5.15 -5.63 -26.35
CA LEU A 16 -4.19 -5.81 -25.25
C LEU A 16 -3.12 -4.69 -25.23
N PRO A 17 -2.57 -4.23 -26.38
CA PRO A 17 -1.65 -3.09 -26.38
C PRO A 17 -2.30 -1.74 -26.02
N THR A 18 -3.56 -1.47 -26.36
CA THR A 18 -4.24 -0.22 -25.94
C THR A 18 -4.40 -0.16 -24.41
N ILE A 19 -4.78 -1.27 -23.78
CA ILE A 19 -4.92 -1.32 -22.31
C ILE A 19 -3.55 -1.11 -21.65
N ALA A 20 -2.51 -1.80 -22.14
CA ALA A 20 -1.15 -1.62 -21.65
C ALA A 20 -0.67 -0.17 -21.80
N LEU A 21 -0.97 0.48 -22.92
CA LEU A 21 -0.60 1.88 -23.16
C LEU A 21 -1.32 2.85 -22.21
N ILE A 22 -2.60 2.63 -21.93
CA ILE A 22 -3.37 3.45 -20.98
C ILE A 22 -2.80 3.31 -19.56
N ILE A 23 -2.48 2.08 -19.14
CA ILE A 23 -1.87 1.81 -17.82
C ILE A 23 -0.50 2.50 -17.74
N LEU A 24 0.35 2.31 -18.74
CA LEU A 24 1.68 2.92 -18.81
C LEU A 24 1.61 4.46 -18.79
N GLY A 25 0.66 5.04 -19.53
CA GLY A 25 0.42 6.49 -19.53
C GLY A 25 0.02 7.02 -18.15
N PHE A 26 -0.87 6.30 -17.46
CA PHE A 26 -1.28 6.65 -16.10
C PHE A 26 -0.11 6.55 -15.10
N GLU A 27 0.72 5.51 -15.21
CA GLU A 27 1.93 5.34 -14.38
C GLU A 27 2.93 6.48 -14.58
N ILE A 28 3.19 6.89 -15.83
CA ILE A 28 4.09 8.00 -16.14
C ILE A 28 3.57 9.32 -15.54
N VAL A 29 2.28 9.60 -15.68
CA VAL A 29 1.65 10.80 -15.10
C VAL A 29 1.74 10.77 -13.57
N ALA A 30 1.48 9.62 -12.95
CA ALA A 30 1.60 9.44 -11.51
C ALA A 30 3.04 9.67 -11.02
N LEU A 31 4.05 9.14 -11.73
CA LEU A 31 5.47 9.36 -11.42
C LEU A 31 5.89 10.82 -11.60
N ALA A 32 5.42 11.50 -12.65
CA ALA A 32 5.70 12.91 -12.87
C ALA A 32 5.10 13.79 -11.76
N LEU A 33 3.85 13.53 -11.37
CA LEU A 33 3.18 14.23 -10.27
C LEU A 33 3.88 13.97 -8.93
N ALA A 34 4.27 12.71 -8.67
CA ALA A 34 5.04 12.34 -7.49
C ALA A 34 6.40 13.05 -7.45
N GLY A 35 7.10 13.17 -8.58
CA GLY A 35 8.37 13.90 -8.70
C GLY A 35 8.23 15.40 -8.41
N LEU A 36 7.14 16.02 -8.89
CA LEU A 36 6.84 17.43 -8.62
C LEU A 36 6.54 17.67 -7.13
N LEU A 37 5.72 16.81 -6.52
CA LEU A 37 5.36 16.88 -5.11
C LEU A 37 6.55 16.55 -4.20
N ARG A 38 7.47 15.67 -4.63
CA ARG A 38 8.71 15.34 -3.90
C ARG A 38 9.54 16.59 -3.59
N SER A 39 9.64 17.53 -4.53
CA SER A 39 10.36 18.80 -4.32
C SER A 39 9.78 19.68 -3.19
N ARG A 40 8.51 19.49 -2.83
CA ARG A 40 7.84 20.21 -1.72
C ARG A 40 7.93 19.48 -0.39
N PHE A 41 7.98 18.14 -0.41
CA PHE A 41 7.99 17.32 0.82
C PHE A 41 9.39 16.89 1.31
N VAL A 42 10.44 17.03 0.49
CA VAL A 42 11.83 16.69 0.90
C VAL A 42 12.31 17.54 2.08
N GLY A 43 11.84 18.79 2.23
CA GLY A 43 12.21 19.65 3.37
C GLY A 43 11.71 19.14 4.73
N LEU A 44 10.67 18.30 4.76
CA LEU A 44 10.11 17.71 5.99
C LEU A 44 10.76 16.34 6.34
N SER A 45 11.54 15.78 5.41
CA SER A 45 12.13 14.44 5.51
C SER A 45 13.21 14.32 6.59
N ASN A 46 13.83 15.42 7.01
CA ASN A 46 14.91 15.38 8.02
C ASN A 46 14.41 15.08 9.44
N TRP A 47 13.09 15.04 9.68
CA TRP A 47 12.48 14.71 10.97
C TRP A 47 11.78 13.35 11.03
N LEU A 48 11.67 12.64 9.89
CA LEU A 48 10.84 11.44 9.76
C LEU A 48 11.69 10.20 9.45
N ASP A 49 11.97 9.41 10.50
CA ASP A 49 12.48 8.05 10.35
C ASP A 49 11.50 7.18 9.54
N THR A 50 12.02 6.20 8.78
CA THR A 50 11.21 5.26 7.97
C THR A 50 10.06 4.64 8.77
N ARG A 51 10.30 4.26 10.04
CA ARG A 51 9.27 3.77 10.97
C ARG A 51 8.15 4.77 11.21
N ARG A 52 8.51 6.03 11.49
CA ARG A 52 7.55 7.11 11.78
C ARG A 52 6.71 7.41 10.54
N SER A 53 7.29 7.35 9.35
CA SER A 53 6.58 7.53 8.08
C SER A 53 5.56 6.41 7.81
N ILE A 54 5.89 5.16 8.14
CA ILE A 54 4.93 4.05 8.04
C ILE A 54 3.81 4.23 9.06
N LEU A 55 4.13 4.52 10.33
CA LEU A 55 3.12 4.77 11.37
C LEU A 55 2.20 5.95 11.04
N LEU A 56 2.75 7.04 10.50
CA LEU A 56 1.98 8.18 10.03
C LEU A 56 1.01 7.77 8.91
N SER A 57 1.45 6.90 8.00
CA SER A 57 0.60 6.40 6.92
C SER A 57 -0.55 5.54 7.44
N LEU A 58 -0.32 4.70 8.46
CA LEU A 58 -1.37 3.95 9.16
C LEU A 58 -2.37 4.87 9.87
N LEU A 59 -1.89 5.97 10.45
CA LEU A 59 -2.74 6.99 11.06
C LEU A 59 -3.61 7.68 10.00
N VAL A 60 -3.03 8.08 8.87
CA VAL A 60 -3.78 8.67 7.75
C VAL A 60 -4.83 7.67 7.23
N TYR A 61 -4.49 6.39 7.10
CA TYR A 61 -5.46 5.35 6.74
C TYR A 61 -6.62 5.19 7.72
N SER A 62 -6.35 5.37 9.02
CA SER A 62 -7.40 5.37 10.04
C SER A 62 -8.34 6.56 9.88
N ILE A 63 -7.80 7.74 9.55
CA ILE A 63 -8.61 8.94 9.25
C ILE A 63 -9.43 8.75 7.97
N VAL A 64 -8.83 8.21 6.91
CA VAL A 64 -9.51 7.83 5.65
C VAL A 64 -10.69 6.91 5.94
N ALA A 65 -10.48 5.87 6.75
CA ALA A 65 -11.52 4.90 7.10
C ALA A 65 -12.67 5.56 7.87
N CYS A 66 -12.37 6.45 8.82
CA CYS A 66 -13.38 7.25 9.51
C CYS A 66 -14.16 8.16 8.54
N TRP A 67 -13.48 8.84 7.62
CA TRP A 67 -14.14 9.70 6.63
C TRP A 67 -15.01 8.89 5.66
N GLY A 68 -14.53 7.73 5.22
CA GLY A 68 -15.29 6.80 4.38
C GLY A 68 -16.61 6.34 5.01
N PHE A 69 -16.73 6.32 6.34
CA PHE A 69 -17.97 5.99 7.04
C PHE A 69 -19.08 7.05 6.83
N VAL A 70 -18.70 8.33 6.86
CA VAL A 70 -19.62 9.49 6.78
C VAL A 70 -19.83 9.96 5.32
N LEU A 71 -19.17 9.31 4.36
CA LEU A 71 -19.16 9.74 2.98
C LEU A 71 -20.52 9.63 2.30
N ASP A 72 -21.00 10.75 1.74
CA ASP A 72 -22.27 10.80 0.99
C ASP A 72 -22.12 11.44 -0.40
N ALA A 73 -21.03 12.15 -0.71
CA ALA A 73 -20.82 12.82 -2.01
C ALA A 73 -19.80 12.14 -2.93
N THR A 74 -20.09 12.12 -4.24
CA THR A 74 -19.20 11.56 -5.27
C THR A 74 -17.84 12.25 -5.34
N LEU A 75 -17.79 13.57 -5.12
CA LEU A 75 -16.52 14.31 -5.13
C LEU A 75 -15.60 13.88 -3.98
N GLU A 76 -16.17 13.66 -2.79
CA GLU A 76 -15.44 13.18 -1.62
C GLU A 76 -14.86 11.79 -1.87
N PHE A 77 -15.60 10.93 -2.58
CA PHE A 77 -15.13 9.60 -2.95
C PHE A 77 -13.86 9.67 -3.83
N TRP A 78 -13.86 10.53 -4.85
CA TRP A 78 -12.68 10.71 -5.71
C TRP A 78 -11.49 11.32 -4.96
N MET A 79 -11.73 12.27 -4.06
CA MET A 79 -10.67 12.83 -3.20
C MET A 79 -10.07 11.77 -2.27
N LEU A 80 -10.91 10.94 -1.64
CA LEU A 80 -10.46 9.83 -0.81
C LEU A 80 -9.70 8.77 -1.61
N ALA A 81 -10.17 8.42 -2.80
CA ALA A 81 -9.49 7.47 -3.67
C ALA A 81 -8.08 7.96 -4.04
N LEU A 82 -7.92 9.24 -4.37
CA LEU A 82 -6.62 9.86 -4.62
C LEU A 82 -5.73 9.84 -3.37
N MET A 83 -6.28 10.16 -2.20
CA MET A 83 -5.53 10.15 -0.95
C MET A 83 -5.05 8.74 -0.60
N VAL A 84 -5.92 7.74 -0.73
CA VAL A 84 -5.58 6.31 -0.55
C VAL A 84 -4.49 5.90 -1.53
N ALA A 85 -4.61 6.24 -2.81
CA ALA A 85 -3.60 5.87 -3.82
C ALA A 85 -2.21 6.45 -3.50
N MET A 86 -2.15 7.73 -3.08
CA MET A 86 -0.88 8.36 -2.70
C MET A 86 -0.26 7.71 -1.47
N VAL A 87 -1.06 7.49 -0.41
CA VAL A 87 -0.57 6.87 0.84
C VAL A 87 -0.18 5.41 0.61
N GLN A 88 -0.90 4.69 -0.26
CA GLN A 88 -0.61 3.29 -0.59
C GLN A 88 0.73 3.15 -1.31
N GLY A 89 1.00 4.01 -2.29
CA GLY A 89 2.29 4.04 -2.97
C GLY A 89 3.44 4.33 -2.02
N GLY A 90 3.28 5.36 -1.16
CA GLY A 90 4.30 5.75 -0.18
C GLY A 90 4.58 4.66 0.86
N SER A 91 3.53 4.12 1.47
CA SER A 91 3.63 3.07 2.50
C SER A 91 4.27 1.80 1.95
N GLN A 92 3.90 1.40 0.74
CA GLN A 92 4.45 0.19 0.11
C GLN A 92 5.94 0.34 -0.22
N ALA A 93 6.36 1.51 -0.69
CA ALA A 93 7.77 1.80 -0.92
C ALA A 93 8.58 1.82 0.40
N LEU A 94 8.06 2.48 1.43
CA LEU A 94 8.71 2.55 2.75
C LEU A 94 8.80 1.19 3.43
N SER A 95 7.74 0.38 3.38
CA SER A 95 7.73 -0.97 3.96
C SER A 95 8.76 -1.87 3.30
N ARG A 96 8.85 -1.86 1.96
CA ARG A 96 9.87 -2.64 1.23
C ARG A 96 11.29 -2.15 1.54
N SER A 97 11.51 -0.84 1.59
CA SER A 97 12.81 -0.28 1.93
C SER A 97 13.23 -0.61 3.37
N LEU A 98 12.29 -0.55 4.33
CA LEU A 98 12.55 -0.94 5.72
C LEU A 98 12.91 -2.42 5.82
N TYR A 99 12.12 -3.28 5.18
CA TYR A 99 12.37 -4.73 5.18
C TYR A 99 13.73 -5.07 4.57
N ALA A 100 14.07 -4.46 3.43
CA ALA A 100 15.36 -4.65 2.78
C ALA A 100 16.52 -4.24 3.70
N SER A 101 16.38 -3.17 4.49
CA SER A 101 17.41 -2.74 5.44
C SER A 101 17.62 -3.70 6.62
N LEU A 102 16.62 -4.52 6.94
CA LEU A 102 16.67 -5.52 8.02
C LEU A 102 17.12 -6.90 7.51
N CYS A 103 17.32 -7.04 6.20
CA CYS A 103 17.61 -8.30 5.57
C CYS A 103 19.13 -8.44 5.36
N PRO A 104 19.78 -9.50 5.89
CA PRO A 104 21.17 -9.77 5.56
C PRO A 104 21.32 -10.09 4.07
N THR A 105 22.34 -9.51 3.45
CA THR A 105 22.66 -9.67 2.03
C THR A 105 22.93 -11.14 1.70
N ALA A 106 23.63 -11.84 2.59
CA ALA A 106 23.99 -13.26 2.45
C ALA A 106 22.76 -14.18 2.32
N LYS A 107 21.63 -13.83 2.94
CA LYS A 107 20.39 -14.64 2.94
C LYS A 107 19.21 -13.91 2.30
N SER A 108 19.49 -12.89 1.49
CA SER A 108 18.48 -12.05 0.86
C SER A 108 17.38 -12.83 0.14
N GLY A 109 17.74 -13.88 -0.60
CA GLY A 109 16.77 -14.74 -1.30
C GLY A 109 15.76 -15.44 -0.37
N GLU A 110 16.19 -15.91 0.79
CA GLU A 110 15.32 -16.60 1.76
C GLU A 110 14.36 -15.60 2.43
N PHE A 111 14.89 -14.47 2.88
CA PHE A 111 14.12 -13.41 3.51
C PHE A 111 13.12 -12.78 2.53
N PHE A 112 13.51 -12.46 1.29
CA PHE A 112 12.56 -11.96 0.29
C PHE A 112 11.55 -13.03 -0.14
N GLY A 113 11.93 -14.31 -0.13
CA GLY A 113 11.01 -15.43 -0.32
C GLY A 113 9.93 -15.48 0.77
N PHE A 114 10.33 -15.36 2.04
CA PHE A 114 9.39 -15.29 3.16
C PHE A 114 8.47 -14.06 3.07
N TYR A 115 9.04 -12.89 2.77
CA TYR A 115 8.28 -11.65 2.57
C TYR A 115 7.21 -11.81 1.49
N ALA A 116 7.54 -12.42 0.34
CA ALA A 116 6.59 -12.65 -0.74
C ALA A 116 5.43 -13.58 -0.33
N ILE A 117 5.69 -14.60 0.50
CA ILE A 117 4.65 -15.48 1.05
C ILE A 117 3.75 -14.69 2.01
N MET A 118 4.34 -13.88 2.89
CA MET A 118 3.58 -13.02 3.81
C MET A 118 2.72 -12.00 3.06
N GLU A 119 3.23 -11.40 1.98
CA GLU A 119 2.48 -10.47 1.12
C GLU A 119 1.27 -11.15 0.47
N LYS A 120 1.43 -12.39 -0.02
CA LYS A 120 0.31 -13.19 -0.55
C LYS A 120 -0.69 -13.58 0.54
N PHE A 121 -0.22 -13.87 1.74
CA PHE A 121 -1.12 -14.18 2.86
C PHE A 121 -1.94 -12.95 3.25
N ALA A 122 -1.29 -11.78 3.35
CA ALA A 122 -1.96 -10.52 3.66
C ALA A 122 -3.01 -10.14 2.61
N SER A 123 -2.75 -10.39 1.31
CA SER A 123 -3.70 -10.11 0.23
C SER A 123 -4.94 -11.00 0.24
N ILE A 124 -4.88 -12.16 0.90
CA ILE A 124 -6.02 -13.07 1.09
C ILE A 124 -6.75 -12.75 2.40
N VAL A 125 -6.01 -12.58 3.50
CA VAL A 125 -6.57 -12.37 4.84
C VAL A 125 -7.26 -11.02 4.97
N GLY A 126 -6.71 -9.97 4.37
CA GLY A 126 -7.30 -8.62 4.44
C GLY A 126 -8.74 -8.57 3.91
N PRO A 127 -8.99 -8.97 2.65
CA PRO A 127 -10.34 -9.05 2.10
C PRO A 127 -11.25 -10.02 2.86
N LEU A 128 -10.72 -11.12 3.38
CA LEU A 128 -11.51 -12.09 4.15
C LEU A 128 -12.01 -11.50 5.46
N ILE A 129 -11.17 -10.79 6.21
CA ILE A 129 -11.57 -10.08 7.44
C ILE A 129 -12.60 -9.01 7.12
N PHE A 130 -12.39 -8.23 6.04
CA PHE A 130 -13.33 -7.20 5.62
C PHE A 130 -14.70 -7.77 5.22
N ALA A 131 -14.70 -8.87 4.44
CA ALA A 131 -15.93 -9.56 4.04
C ALA A 131 -16.67 -10.13 5.25
N PHE A 132 -15.95 -10.76 6.18
CA PHE A 132 -16.54 -11.27 7.43
C PHE A 132 -17.14 -10.14 8.26
N ALA A 133 -16.43 -9.01 8.41
CA ALA A 133 -16.96 -7.83 9.11
C ALA A 133 -18.23 -7.28 8.44
N GLY A 134 -18.27 -7.25 7.10
CA GLY A 134 -19.46 -6.83 6.36
C GLY A 134 -20.68 -7.71 6.58
N ILE A 135 -20.49 -9.04 6.65
CA ILE A 135 -21.55 -10.00 6.96
C ILE A 135 -22.00 -9.84 8.41
N ALA A 136 -21.05 -9.77 9.36
CA ALA A 136 -21.36 -9.69 10.79
C ALA A 136 -22.08 -8.40 11.20
N LEU A 137 -21.72 -7.27 10.58
CA LEU A 137 -22.29 -5.96 10.88
C LEU A 137 -23.52 -5.63 10.00
N GLY A 138 -23.89 -6.52 9.07
CA GLY A 138 -25.08 -6.39 8.22
C GLY A 138 -25.05 -5.23 7.21
N SER A 139 -23.97 -4.45 7.15
CA SER A 139 -23.84 -3.31 6.23
C SER A 139 -22.36 -2.99 5.93
N SER A 140 -22.11 -2.50 4.71
CA SER A 140 -20.73 -2.23 4.23
C SER A 140 -20.08 -1.00 4.86
N ARG A 141 -20.88 -0.03 5.34
CA ARG A 141 -20.35 1.21 5.96
C ARG A 141 -19.59 0.90 7.26
N PRO A 142 -20.18 0.23 8.27
CA PRO A 142 -19.45 -0.09 9.48
C PRO A 142 -18.40 -1.20 9.29
N ALA A 143 -18.42 -1.96 8.19
CA ALA A 143 -17.33 -2.87 7.84
C ALA A 143 -15.99 -2.13 7.63
N ILE A 144 -16.01 -0.87 7.18
CA ILE A 144 -14.80 -0.04 7.01
C ILE A 144 -14.08 0.17 8.36
N LEU A 145 -14.81 0.20 9.48
CA LEU A 145 -14.23 0.32 10.82
C LEU A 145 -13.36 -0.89 11.18
N SER A 146 -13.58 -2.06 10.59
CA SER A 146 -12.71 -3.22 10.82
C SER A 146 -11.30 -3.00 10.28
N LEU A 147 -11.13 -2.14 9.27
CA LEU A 147 -9.82 -1.75 8.74
C LEU A 147 -9.04 -0.93 9.76
N ILE A 148 -9.71 -0.09 10.55
CA ILE A 148 -9.07 0.68 11.63
C ILE A 148 -8.46 -0.26 12.65
N LEU A 149 -9.16 -1.34 13.01
CA LEU A 149 -8.63 -2.35 13.92
C LEU A 149 -7.40 -3.05 13.34
N LEU A 150 -7.40 -3.34 12.03
CA LEU A 150 -6.24 -3.92 11.34
C LEU A 150 -5.04 -2.96 11.31
N PHE A 151 -5.28 -1.67 11.03
CA PHE A 151 -4.24 -0.64 11.05
C PHE A 151 -3.70 -0.41 12.47
N ALA A 152 -4.56 -0.39 13.48
CA ALA A 152 -4.14 -0.27 14.88
C ALA A 152 -3.26 -1.45 15.30
N LEU A 153 -3.65 -2.68 14.95
CA LEU A 153 -2.86 -3.89 15.21
C LEU A 153 -1.51 -3.84 14.49
N GLY A 154 -1.50 -3.48 13.20
CA GLY A 154 -0.26 -3.32 12.43
C GLY A 154 0.66 -2.25 13.01
N GLY A 155 0.10 -1.11 13.42
CA GLY A 155 0.84 -0.02 14.05
C GLY A 155 1.42 -0.42 15.41
N TYR A 156 0.65 -1.14 16.21
CA TYR A 156 1.12 -1.70 17.47
C TYR A 156 2.27 -2.70 17.27
N LEU A 157 2.14 -3.64 16.33
CA LEU A 157 3.21 -4.60 16.03
C LEU A 157 4.49 -3.90 15.55
N LEU A 158 4.37 -2.95 14.62
CA LEU A 158 5.51 -2.16 14.14
C LEU A 158 6.14 -1.32 15.27
N SER A 159 5.34 -0.90 16.24
CA SER A 159 5.86 -0.15 17.38
C SER A 159 6.77 -1.00 18.28
N ARG A 160 6.61 -2.32 18.27
CA ARG A 160 7.42 -3.27 19.06
C ARG A 160 8.73 -3.67 18.38
N VAL A 161 8.91 -3.38 17.10
CA VAL A 161 10.11 -3.74 16.34
C VAL A 161 11.22 -2.72 16.61
N ASP A 162 12.36 -3.21 17.07
CA ASP A 162 13.59 -2.42 17.14
C ASP A 162 14.37 -2.55 15.82
N ILE A 163 14.38 -1.45 15.06
CA ILE A 163 14.98 -1.41 13.73
C ILE A 163 16.51 -1.32 13.83
N ASN A 164 17.03 -0.61 14.83
CA ASN A 164 18.48 -0.42 14.97
C ASN A 164 19.14 -1.76 15.30
N GLU A 165 18.52 -2.52 16.20
CA GLU A 165 19.01 -3.86 16.55
C GLU A 165 18.90 -4.82 15.36
N GLY A 166 17.78 -4.79 14.62
CA GLY A 166 17.61 -5.65 13.44
C GLY A 166 18.64 -5.36 12.34
N GLN A 167 18.96 -4.08 12.10
CA GLN A 167 20.01 -3.69 11.16
C GLN A 167 21.39 -4.14 11.64
N ARG A 168 21.67 -4.00 12.94
CA ARG A 168 22.95 -4.46 13.53
C ARG A 168 23.15 -5.95 13.35
N VAL A 169 22.14 -6.77 13.65
CA VAL A 169 22.22 -8.23 13.49
C VAL A 169 22.39 -8.62 12.02
N ALA A 170 21.71 -7.94 11.08
CA ALA A 170 21.88 -8.19 9.66
C ALA A 170 23.32 -7.91 9.19
N LEU A 171 23.92 -6.81 9.66
CA LEU A 171 25.31 -6.47 9.36
C LEU A 171 26.31 -7.45 9.99
N GLU A 172 26.07 -7.90 11.22
CA GLU A 172 26.89 -8.91 11.90
C GLU A 172 26.87 -10.24 11.13
N GLU A 173 25.71 -10.66 10.62
CA GLU A 173 25.56 -11.87 9.79
C GLU A 173 26.31 -11.74 8.44
N ASP A 174 26.21 -10.58 7.78
CA ASP A 174 26.93 -10.31 6.53
C ASP A 174 28.45 -10.30 6.74
N ALA A 175 28.92 -9.75 7.86
CA ALA A 175 30.34 -9.76 8.23
C ALA A 175 30.85 -11.19 8.48
N GLN A 176 30.05 -12.06 9.11
CA GLN A 176 30.41 -13.47 9.32
C GLN A 176 30.55 -14.26 8.01
N HIS A 177 29.80 -13.88 6.97
CA HIS A 177 29.85 -14.51 5.65
C HIS A 177 30.88 -13.85 4.71
N GLY A 178 31.71 -12.93 5.22
CA GLY A 178 32.76 -12.26 4.45
C GLY A 178 32.23 -11.21 3.46
N ILE A 179 30.96 -10.81 3.58
CA ILE A 179 30.36 -9.73 2.79
C ILE A 179 30.60 -8.42 3.55
N ALA A 180 31.83 -7.91 3.53
CA ALA A 180 32.11 -6.61 4.12
C ALA A 180 31.46 -5.51 3.28
N SER A 181 30.60 -4.70 3.92
CA SER A 181 29.92 -3.56 3.31
C SER A 181 30.94 -2.57 2.72
N HIS A 182 30.87 -2.36 1.41
CA HIS A 182 31.47 -1.20 0.74
C HIS A 182 30.66 0.07 1.02
#